data_AF-A0A5J4RXD6-F1
#
_entry.id   AF-A0A5J4RXD6-F1
#
_cell.length_a   1.000
_cell.length_b   1.000
_cell.length_c   1.000
_cell.angle_alpha   90.00
_cell.angle_beta   90.00
_cell.angle_gamma   90.00
#
_symmetry.space_group_name_H-M   'P 1'
#
loop_
_entity.id
_entity.type
_entity.pdbx_description
1 polymer ?
#
loop_
_entity_poly.entity_id
_entity_poly.type
_entity_poly.pdbx_seq_one_letter_code
_entity_poly.pdbx_strand_id
1 'polypeptide(L)'
;MNEIYSALFAPIYEKLFGLYDSDFSLIFDHLYDKGGYIEFGLLFILTPLVCWSFFYYILKYPYGRIIHWLLCLIITIVVVSGSTYGVVRSEIFASNNEALNNAIADASTNYETYVSSLSLKYAIFNGLLSGVWGFVCSLVMKRFSKIQIHLPF
;
A
#
# COMPACT_ATOMS: atom_id res chain seq x y z
N MET A 1 -1.67 -10.05 -19.08
CA MET A 1 -1.76 -8.61 -18.72
C MET A 1 -1.32 -8.38 -17.28
N ASN A 2 -1.81 -9.17 -16.31
CA ASN A 2 -1.34 -9.13 -14.91
C ASN A 2 0.17 -9.30 -14.75
N GLU A 3 0.79 -10.24 -15.47
CA GLU A 3 2.25 -10.48 -15.36
C GLU A 3 3.11 -9.22 -15.62
N ILE A 4 2.75 -8.38 -16.59
CA ILE A 4 3.51 -7.17 -16.92
C ILE A 4 3.42 -6.15 -15.78
N TYR A 5 2.24 -6.02 -15.16
CA TYR A 5 2.02 -5.08 -14.07
C TYR A 5 2.58 -5.60 -12.74
N SER A 6 2.47 -6.90 -12.46
CA SER A 6 3.14 -7.54 -11.33
C SER A 6 4.66 -7.39 -11.45
N ALA A 7 5.24 -7.51 -12.65
CA ALA A 7 6.67 -7.29 -12.89
C ALA A 7 7.13 -5.84 -12.61
N LEU A 8 6.21 -4.87 -12.63
CA LEU A 8 6.52 -3.48 -12.28
C LEU A 8 6.58 -3.27 -10.76
N PHE A 9 5.62 -3.85 -10.02
CA PHE A 9 5.47 -3.58 -8.58
C PHE A 9 6.16 -4.60 -7.69
N ALA A 10 6.23 -5.87 -8.06
CA ALA A 10 6.88 -6.93 -7.26
C ALA A 10 8.33 -6.59 -6.89
N PRO A 11 9.19 -6.06 -7.79
CA PRO A 11 10.56 -5.70 -7.45
C PRO A 11 10.70 -4.64 -6.34
N ILE A 12 9.70 -3.77 -6.17
CA ILE A 12 9.69 -2.76 -5.10
C ILE A 12 9.68 -3.46 -3.74
N TYR A 13 8.95 -4.56 -3.62
CA TYR A 13 8.83 -5.24 -2.34
C TYR A 13 9.87 -6.36 -2.18
N GLU A 14 10.07 -7.15 -3.22
CA GLU A 14 10.97 -8.30 -3.16
C GLU A 14 12.44 -7.88 -3.15
N LYS A 15 12.83 -6.88 -3.96
CA LYS A 15 14.23 -6.46 -4.11
C LYS A 15 14.55 -5.22 -3.30
N LEU A 16 13.75 -4.17 -3.44
CA LEU A 16 14.04 -2.90 -2.75
C LEU A 16 13.82 -3.01 -1.24
N PHE A 17 12.77 -3.69 -0.77
CA PHE A 17 12.56 -3.95 0.66
C PHE A 17 13.07 -5.31 1.15
N GLY A 18 13.58 -6.17 0.25
CA GLY A 18 14.17 -7.45 0.62
C GLY A 18 13.18 -8.39 1.30
N LEU A 19 11.89 -8.34 0.93
CA LEU A 19 10.86 -9.15 1.58
C LEU A 19 10.79 -10.58 1.08
N TYR A 20 11.39 -10.87 -0.07
CA TYR A 20 11.36 -12.21 -0.66
C TYR A 20 12.11 -13.22 0.20
N ASP A 21 11.48 -14.38 0.40
CA ASP A 21 12.05 -15.51 1.11
C ASP A 21 11.72 -16.80 0.34
N SER A 22 12.76 -17.54 -0.03
CA SER A 22 12.62 -18.76 -0.83
C SER A 22 11.89 -19.87 -0.11
N ASP A 23 11.92 -19.90 1.23
CA ASP A 23 11.23 -20.93 2.02
C ASP A 23 9.70 -20.75 1.97
N PHE A 24 9.24 -19.56 1.58
CA PHE A 24 7.85 -19.17 1.49
C PHE A 24 7.42 -18.79 0.07
N SER A 25 8.09 -19.32 -0.95
CA SER A 25 7.89 -18.97 -2.37
C SER A 25 6.42 -19.02 -2.82
N LEU A 26 5.63 -19.99 -2.31
CA LEU A 26 4.20 -20.13 -2.62
C LEU A 26 3.40 -18.86 -2.35
N ILE A 27 3.79 -18.05 -1.36
CA ILE A 27 3.13 -16.76 -1.07
C ILE A 27 3.45 -15.75 -2.17
N PHE A 28 4.73 -15.63 -2.54
CA PHE A 28 5.20 -14.65 -3.52
C PHE A 28 4.68 -14.98 -4.91
N ASP A 29 4.73 -16.26 -5.30
CA ASP A 29 4.16 -16.75 -6.56
C ASP A 29 2.66 -16.45 -6.62
N HIS A 30 1.94 -16.71 -5.52
CA HIS A 30 0.52 -16.42 -5.45
C HIS A 30 0.21 -14.92 -5.60
N LEU A 31 0.92 -14.05 -4.86
CA LEU A 31 0.76 -12.60 -4.94
C LEU A 31 1.12 -12.08 -6.35
N TYR A 32 2.11 -12.68 -7.01
CA TYR A 32 2.51 -12.33 -8.36
C TYR A 32 1.44 -12.69 -9.39
N ASP A 33 0.95 -13.93 -9.35
CA ASP A 33 0.01 -14.47 -10.34
C ASP A 33 -1.40 -13.89 -10.18
N LYS A 34 -1.83 -13.64 -8.93
CA LYS A 34 -3.16 -13.06 -8.64
C LYS A 34 -3.18 -11.54 -8.73
N GLY A 35 -2.03 -10.89 -8.81
CA GLY A 35 -1.93 -9.44 -8.97
C GLY A 35 -1.98 -8.67 -7.65
N GLY A 36 -1.68 -9.30 -6.51
CA GLY A 36 -1.59 -8.62 -5.22
C GLY A 36 -0.58 -7.45 -5.25
N TYR A 37 0.54 -7.60 -5.97
CA TYR A 37 1.50 -6.49 -6.16
C TYR A 37 0.91 -5.31 -6.94
N ILE A 38 0.02 -5.58 -7.89
CA ILE A 38 -0.69 -4.53 -8.63
C ILE A 38 -1.61 -3.78 -7.67
N GLU A 39 -2.34 -4.50 -6.82
CA GLU A 39 -3.22 -3.89 -5.83
C GLU A 39 -2.44 -3.02 -4.84
N PHE A 40 -1.28 -3.48 -4.36
CA PHE A 40 -0.42 -2.66 -3.50
C PHE A 40 0.02 -1.39 -4.21
N GLY A 41 0.43 -1.52 -5.47
CA GLY A 41 0.78 -0.43 -6.37
C GLY A 41 -0.31 0.61 -6.50
N LEU A 42 -1.51 0.17 -6.86
CA LEU A 42 -2.67 1.02 -7.02
C LEU A 42 -3.07 1.68 -5.70
N LEU A 43 -3.02 0.97 -4.57
CA LEU A 43 -3.33 1.52 -3.27
C LEU A 43 -2.41 2.70 -2.91
N PHE A 44 -1.09 2.56 -3.06
CA PHE A 44 -0.18 3.63 -2.69
C PHE A 44 -0.15 4.78 -3.70
N ILE A 45 -0.57 4.57 -4.95
CA ILE A 45 -0.63 5.62 -5.98
C ILE A 45 -1.96 6.37 -5.94
N LEU A 46 -3.08 5.65 -6.00
CA LEU A 46 -4.41 6.23 -6.15
C LEU A 46 -4.93 6.85 -4.85
N THR A 47 -4.68 6.20 -3.70
CA THR A 47 -5.19 6.72 -2.41
C THR A 47 -4.67 8.12 -2.11
N PRO A 48 -3.34 8.40 -2.23
CA PRO A 48 -2.87 9.76 -2.04
C PRO A 48 -3.46 10.73 -3.07
N LEU A 49 -3.60 10.34 -4.34
CA LEU A 49 -4.22 11.21 -5.35
C LEU A 49 -5.64 11.61 -4.95
N VAL A 50 -6.45 10.67 -4.47
CA VAL A 50 -7.82 10.96 -4.02
C VAL A 50 -7.80 11.82 -2.75
N CYS A 51 -7.08 11.41 -1.70
CA CYS A 51 -7.03 12.14 -0.43
C CYS A 51 -6.56 13.58 -0.62
N TRP A 52 -5.49 13.79 -1.38
CA TRP A 52 -4.95 15.13 -1.63
C TRP A 52 -5.85 15.95 -2.56
N SER A 53 -6.56 15.33 -3.51
CA SER A 53 -7.56 16.04 -4.31
C SER A 53 -8.70 16.57 -3.44
N PHE A 54 -9.20 15.77 -2.51
CA PHE A 54 -10.19 16.21 -1.53
C PHE A 54 -9.66 17.37 -0.68
N PHE A 55 -8.42 17.27 -0.19
CA PHE A 55 -7.81 18.31 0.62
C PHE A 55 -7.63 19.64 -0.13
N TYR A 56 -7.05 19.60 -1.33
CA TYR A 56 -6.68 20.82 -2.07
C TYR A 56 -7.83 21.47 -2.84
N TYR A 57 -8.85 20.72 -3.25
CA TYR A 57 -9.91 21.24 -4.13
C TYR A 57 -11.30 21.27 -3.49
N ILE A 58 -11.52 20.55 -2.38
CA ILE A 58 -12.84 20.46 -1.75
C ILE A 58 -12.85 21.07 -0.35
N LEU A 59 -11.87 20.76 0.50
CA LEU A 59 -11.85 21.22 1.88
C LEU A 59 -11.50 22.71 2.00
N LYS A 60 -12.50 23.52 2.41
CA LYS A 60 -12.37 24.97 2.67
C LYS A 60 -12.08 25.26 4.15
N TYR A 61 -12.10 26.53 4.57
CA TYR A 61 -11.92 26.93 5.98
C TYR A 61 -12.76 26.06 6.94
N PRO A 62 -12.22 25.61 8.10
CA PRO A 62 -10.95 25.99 8.75
C PRO A 62 -9.74 25.11 8.37
N TYR A 63 -9.84 24.27 7.35
CA TYR A 63 -8.86 23.22 7.04
C TYR A 63 -7.55 23.72 6.40
N GLY A 64 -7.36 25.03 6.24
CA GLY A 64 -6.16 25.62 5.63
C GLY A 64 -5.01 25.90 6.58
N ARG A 65 -4.74 24.97 7.51
CA ARG A 65 -3.61 25.05 8.43
C ARG A 65 -2.67 23.87 8.21
N ILE A 66 -1.39 24.07 8.49
CA ILE A 66 -0.36 23.02 8.36
C ILE A 66 -0.71 21.74 9.11
N ILE A 67 -1.40 21.85 10.26
CA ILE A 67 -1.85 20.69 11.02
C ILE A 67 -2.84 19.82 10.24
N HIS A 68 -3.73 20.41 9.43
CA HIS A 68 -4.68 19.65 8.62
C HIS A 68 -4.00 19.00 7.41
N TRP A 69 -2.96 19.65 6.87
CA TRP A 69 -2.10 19.05 5.85
C TRP A 69 -1.36 17.84 6.42
N LEU A 70 -0.77 17.95 7.62
CA LEU A 70 -0.14 16.83 8.32
C LEU A 70 -1.14 15.71 8.63
N LEU A 71 -2.35 16.07 9.09
CA LEU A 71 -3.42 15.10 9.32
C LEU A 71 -3.82 14.39 8.02
N CYS A 72 -3.91 15.09 6.90
CA CYS A 72 -4.22 14.48 5.61
C CYS A 72 -3.13 13.49 5.18
N LEU A 73 -1.85 13.84 5.41
CA LEU A 73 -0.73 12.93 5.17
C LEU A 73 -0.82 11.68 6.05
N ILE A 74 -1.07 11.85 7.36
CA ILE A 74 -1.22 10.72 8.31
C ILE A 74 -2.41 9.85 7.93
N ILE A 75 -3.56 10.44 7.60
CA ILE A 75 -4.76 9.70 7.15
C ILE A 75 -4.43 8.89 5.91
N THR A 76 -3.73 9.47 4.94
CA THR A 76 -3.32 8.77 3.72
C THR A 76 -2.47 7.54 4.05
N ILE A 77 -1.44 7.70 4.90
CA ILE A 77 -0.57 6.61 5.35
C ILE A 77 -1.39 5.51 6.03
N VAL A 78 -2.26 5.88 6.97
CA VAL A 78 -3.08 4.92 7.74
C VAL A 78 -4.04 4.16 6.83
N VAL A 79 -4.71 4.85 5.89
CA VAL A 79 -5.64 4.21 4.95
C VAL A 79 -4.90 3.25 4.04
N VAL A 80 -3.74 3.62 3.48
CA VAL A 80 -2.96 2.73 2.61
C VAL A 80 -2.43 1.54 3.40
N SER A 81 -1.86 1.76 4.60
CA SER A 81 -1.38 0.68 5.46
C SER A 81 -2.51 -0.30 5.83
N GLY A 82 -3.65 0.21 6.30
CA GLY A 82 -4.79 -0.62 6.67
C GLY A 82 -5.37 -1.40 5.49
N SER A 83 -5.50 -0.75 4.33
CA SER A 83 -5.99 -1.41 3.11
C SER A 83 -5.02 -2.48 2.62
N THR A 84 -3.72 -2.20 2.64
CA THR A 84 -2.69 -3.17 2.23
C THR A 84 -2.69 -4.38 3.17
N TYR A 85 -2.79 -4.16 4.48
CA TYR A 85 -2.90 -5.25 5.45
C TYR A 85 -4.13 -6.12 5.18
N GLY A 86 -5.28 -5.48 4.90
CA GLY A 86 -6.52 -6.16 4.54
C GLY A 86 -6.38 -7.00 3.28
N VAL A 87 -5.81 -6.43 2.21
CA VAL A 87 -5.57 -7.12 0.93
C VAL A 87 -4.65 -8.31 1.09
N VAL A 88 -3.48 -8.16 1.73
CA VAL A 88 -2.55 -9.28 1.93
C VAL A 88 -3.23 -10.42 2.67
N ARG A 89 -4.02 -10.10 3.72
CA ARG A 89 -4.77 -11.11 4.45
C ARG A 89 -5.85 -11.77 3.60
N SER A 90 -6.62 -11.02 2.82
CA SER A 90 -7.67 -11.61 2.00
C SER A 90 -7.09 -12.48 0.89
N GLU A 91 -6.05 -12.00 0.20
CA GLU A 91 -5.42 -12.74 -0.89
C GLU A 91 -4.75 -14.03 -0.40
N ILE A 92 -4.09 -14.01 0.77
CA ILE A 92 -3.37 -15.18 1.28
C ILE A 92 -4.28 -16.13 2.07
N PHE A 93 -5.10 -15.65 3.00
CA PHE A 93 -5.92 -16.52 3.86
C PHE A 93 -7.25 -16.93 3.23
N ALA A 94 -7.80 -16.15 2.31
CA ALA A 94 -8.98 -16.53 1.54
C ALA A 94 -8.58 -16.95 0.11
N SER A 95 -7.33 -17.40 -0.07
CA SER A 95 -6.82 -17.82 -1.37
C SER A 95 -7.57 -19.05 -1.88
N ASN A 96 -7.76 -19.13 -3.20
CA ASN A 96 -8.20 -20.36 -3.88
C ASN A 96 -7.01 -21.29 -4.22
N ASN A 97 -5.85 -21.10 -3.58
CA ASN A 97 -4.65 -21.91 -3.82
C ASN A 97 -4.55 -23.01 -2.75
N GLU A 98 -4.92 -24.23 -3.14
CA GLU A 98 -4.93 -25.39 -2.24
C GLU A 98 -3.55 -25.69 -1.65
N ALA A 99 -2.47 -25.54 -2.43
CA ALA A 99 -1.11 -25.77 -1.94
C ALA A 99 -0.72 -24.75 -0.86
N LEU A 100 -1.07 -23.48 -1.06
CA LEU A 100 -0.82 -22.41 -0.08
C LEU A 100 -1.67 -22.60 1.18
N ASN A 101 -2.96 -22.93 1.02
CA ASN A 101 -3.86 -23.16 2.15
C ASN A 101 -3.41 -24.37 2.99
N ASN A 102 -2.95 -25.45 2.34
CA ASN A 102 -2.41 -26.61 3.02
C ASN A 102 -1.11 -26.28 3.78
N ALA A 103 -0.22 -25.49 3.17
CA ALA A 103 1.00 -25.03 3.84
C ALA A 103 0.67 -24.16 5.06
N ILE A 104 -0.28 -23.23 4.94
CA ILE A 104 -0.72 -22.38 6.07
C ILE A 104 -1.35 -23.21 7.19
N ALA A 105 -2.16 -24.22 6.85
CA ALA A 105 -2.81 -25.09 7.84
C ALA A 105 -1.83 -26.04 8.56
N ASP A 106 -0.67 -26.31 7.94
CA ASP A 106 0.37 -27.12 8.55
C ASP A 106 1.27 -26.28 9.46
N ALA A 107 1.04 -26.39 10.77
CA ALA A 107 1.81 -25.71 11.81
C ALA A 107 3.32 -26.00 11.77
N SER A 108 3.76 -27.10 11.16
CA SER A 108 5.19 -27.44 11.05
C SER A 108 5.95 -26.57 10.04
N THR A 109 5.25 -25.94 9.09
CA THR A 109 5.86 -25.17 8.00
C THR A 109 6.10 -23.70 8.37
N ASN A 110 5.54 -23.20 9.48
CA ASN A 110 5.58 -21.81 9.92
C ASN A 110 4.98 -20.76 8.97
N TYR A 111 4.24 -21.16 7.92
CA TYR A 111 3.64 -20.24 6.95
C TYR A 111 2.69 -19.22 7.59
N GLU A 112 1.81 -19.64 8.51
CA GLU A 112 0.86 -18.73 9.16
C GLU A 112 1.54 -17.58 9.92
N THR A 113 2.58 -17.91 10.69
CA THR A 113 3.38 -16.95 11.46
C THR A 113 4.11 -16.00 10.51
N TYR A 114 4.70 -16.54 9.44
CA TYR A 114 5.39 -15.75 8.44
C TYR A 114 4.44 -14.77 7.74
N VAL A 115 3.30 -15.24 7.24
CA VAL A 115 2.25 -14.43 6.58
C VAL A 115 1.77 -13.30 7.48
N SER A 116 1.55 -13.57 8.76
CA SER A 116 1.10 -12.56 9.72
C SER A 116 2.12 -11.43 9.87
N SER A 117 3.41 -11.79 9.95
CA SER A 117 4.50 -10.80 9.98
C SER A 117 4.65 -10.05 8.65
N LEU A 118 4.48 -10.77 7.53
CA LEU A 118 4.64 -10.27 6.18
C LEU A 118 3.55 -9.25 5.85
N SER A 119 2.31 -9.51 6.24
CA SER A 119 1.17 -8.59 6.11
C SER A 119 1.46 -7.25 6.77
N LEU A 120 2.04 -7.27 7.97
CA LEU A 120 2.42 -6.04 8.67
C LEU A 120 3.58 -5.33 7.97
N LYS A 121 4.60 -6.06 7.51
CA LYS A 121 5.72 -5.48 6.75
C LYS A 121 5.23 -4.78 5.49
N TYR A 122 4.39 -5.44 4.68
CA TYR A 122 3.78 -4.85 3.49
C TYR A 122 2.98 -3.59 3.84
N ALA A 123 2.15 -3.65 4.87
CA ALA A 123 1.36 -2.50 5.32
C ALA A 123 2.22 -1.30 5.69
N ILE A 124 3.31 -1.52 6.43
CA ILE A 124 4.25 -0.46 6.82
C ILE A 124 4.94 0.12 5.59
N PHE A 125 5.57 -0.72 4.76
CA PHE A 125 6.29 -0.24 3.58
C PHE A 125 5.39 0.48 2.59
N ASN A 126 4.18 -0.03 2.36
CA ASN A 126 3.24 0.60 1.45
C ASN A 126 2.70 1.93 2.02
N GLY A 127 2.48 1.99 3.34
CA GLY A 127 2.15 3.24 4.04
C GLY A 127 3.23 4.30 3.87
N LEU A 128 4.50 3.92 4.08
CA LEU A 128 5.66 4.82 3.92
C LEU A 128 5.80 5.31 2.48
N LEU A 129 5.69 4.41 1.49
CA LEU A 129 5.68 4.78 0.07
C LEU A 129 4.55 5.76 -0.23
N SER A 130 3.36 5.53 0.31
CA SER A 130 2.23 6.46 0.13
C SER A 130 2.45 7.80 0.83
N GLY A 131 3.20 7.83 1.94
CA GLY A 131 3.59 9.06 2.62
C GLY A 131 4.52 9.90 1.74
N VAL A 132 5.56 9.28 1.17
CA VAL A 132 6.47 9.94 0.22
C VAL A 132 5.72 10.39 -1.03
N TRP A 133 4.93 9.51 -1.64
CA TRP A 133 4.15 9.83 -2.82
C TRP A 133 3.07 10.89 -2.56
N GLY A 134 2.41 10.80 -1.41
CA GLY A 134 1.41 11.78 -0.97
C GLY A 134 2.01 13.15 -0.75
N PHE A 135 3.20 13.22 -0.16
CA PHE A 135 3.95 14.48 -0.09
C PHE A 135 4.17 15.09 -1.48
N VAL A 136 4.65 14.29 -2.44
CA VAL A 136 4.84 14.72 -3.84
C VAL A 136 3.51 15.19 -4.47
N CYS A 137 2.43 14.41 -4.32
CA CYS A 137 1.09 14.76 -4.78
C CYS A 137 0.62 16.11 -4.20
N SER A 138 0.88 16.34 -2.91
CA SER A 138 0.50 17.58 -2.24
C SER A 138 1.17 18.81 -2.88
N LEU A 139 2.46 18.70 -3.23
CA LEU A 139 3.20 19.79 -3.89
C LEU A 139 2.72 20.05 -5.31
N VAL A 140 2.42 18.99 -6.07
CA VAL A 140 1.88 19.10 -7.43
C VAL A 140 0.49 19.76 -7.39
N MET A 141 -0.42 19.27 -6.54
CA MET A 141 -1.79 19.76 -6.45
C MET A 141 -1.87 21.20 -5.93
N LYS A 142 -0.99 21.57 -4.99
CA LYS A 142 -0.82 22.95 -4.53
C LYS A 142 -0.73 23.93 -5.70
N ARG A 143 0.07 23.60 -6.74
CA ARG A 143 0.29 24.47 -7.91
C ARG A 143 -1.01 24.80 -8.66
N PHE A 144 -2.00 23.93 -8.59
CA PHE A 144 -3.28 24.09 -9.31
C PHE A 144 -4.45 24.43 -8.38
N SER A 145 -4.27 24.38 -7.06
CA SER A 145 -5.31 24.71 -6.10
C SER A 145 -5.60 26.21 -6.08
N LYS A 146 -6.86 26.57 -5.87
CA LYS A 146 -7.31 27.94 -5.57
C LYS A 146 -7.74 28.13 -4.12
N ILE A 147 -7.79 27.04 -3.34
CA ILE A 147 -8.32 27.03 -1.96
C ILE A 147 -7.17 26.99 -0.95
N GLN A 148 -6.23 26.06 -1.13
CA GLN A 148 -5.14 25.77 -0.20
C GLN A 148 -3.78 26.12 -0.82
N ILE A 149 -3.63 27.37 -1.29
CA ILE A 149 -2.47 27.79 -2.10
C ILE A 149 -1.18 27.87 -1.27
N HIS A 150 -1.29 28.12 0.04
CA HIS A 150 -0.19 28.38 0.96
C HIS A 150 0.30 27.16 1.74
N LEU A 151 -0.20 25.95 1.44
CA LEU A 151 0.22 24.71 2.11
C LEU A 151 0.92 23.76 1.15
N PRO A 152 1.99 23.05 1.55
CA PRO A 152 2.56 22.98 2.91
C PRO A 152 3.50 24.11 3.33
N PHE A 153 3.91 24.97 2.39
CA PHE A 153 4.82 26.10 2.64
C PHE A 153 4.31 27.36 1.95
#